data_AF-A0A4V2SNS8-F1
#
_entry.id   AF-A0A4V2SNS8-F1
#
_cell.length_a   1.000
_cell.length_b   1.000
_cell.length_c   1.000
_cell.angle_alpha   90.00
_cell.angle_beta   90.00
_cell.angle_gamma   90.00
#
_symmetry.space_group_name_H-M   'P 1'
#
loop_
_entity.id
_entity.type
_entity.pdbx_description
1 polymer ?
#
loop_
_entity_poly.entity_id
_entity_poly.type
_entity_poly.pdbx_seq_one_letter_code
_entity_poly.pdbx_strand_id
1 'polypeptide(L)'
;MQSYEESGLSPHNLGPIAQTIERHVRSGPAGAFLKGLLLLTVESGDGWYTRKQIGGAVGLEPERCTANVWVSNKLLFEQFEIHRNRLSEALGGPLLALRHRDGNPHEYRMEVIEEASETIPFLLEGSVLRYRLSDEAPQLSIFGKALHPGVGTSRAHYRKWLFLTPFFAQLILAGLAMVLLALTAFAPLVLRVPFMLSNYLAIGGFGALVIAGIWTRWGRLFDDRVLLLGSNDLAGATEGVVLDRERANDETFMVLRRYVAPCPICQTATVRLARGEPEFRRRIVGRCEESPREHVYSFDRVTLEGEPLGRRLLAGG
;
A
#
# COMPACT_ATOMS: atom_id res chain seq x y z
N MET A 1 13.61 -27.08 -20.41
CA MET A 1 14.19 -27.62 -19.16
C MET A 1 15.62 -27.96 -19.49
N GLN A 2 16.55 -27.19 -18.92
CA GLN A 2 17.97 -27.28 -19.24
C GLN A 2 18.71 -27.66 -17.95
N SER A 3 19.63 -28.61 -18.05
CA SER A 3 20.58 -28.97 -16.98
C SER A 3 21.50 -27.81 -16.60
N TYR A 4 22.23 -27.91 -15.49
CA TYR A 4 23.21 -26.90 -15.02
C TYR A 4 24.25 -26.52 -16.08
N GLU A 5 24.63 -27.47 -16.95
CA GLU A 5 25.52 -27.21 -18.11
C GLU A 5 24.79 -26.50 -19.26
N GLU A 6 23.49 -26.72 -19.41
CA GLU A 6 22.68 -26.12 -20.49
C GLU A 6 22.11 -24.73 -20.10
N SER A 7 21.95 -24.44 -18.80
CA SER A 7 21.18 -23.30 -18.27
C SER A 7 21.99 -22.02 -17.96
N GLY A 8 23.28 -21.97 -18.32
CA GLY A 8 24.06 -20.72 -18.30
C GLY A 8 24.45 -20.17 -16.92
N LEU A 9 24.32 -20.96 -15.84
CA LEU A 9 24.89 -20.63 -14.52
C LEU A 9 26.42 -20.81 -14.53
N SER A 10 27.13 -19.90 -15.19
CA SER A 10 28.59 -19.83 -15.12
C SER A 10 29.04 -19.54 -13.68
N PRO A 11 30.18 -20.09 -13.21
CA PRO A 11 30.78 -19.76 -11.91
C PRO A 11 30.90 -18.25 -11.64
N HIS A 12 30.98 -17.45 -12.72
CA HIS A 12 31.01 -15.98 -12.69
C HIS A 12 29.73 -15.34 -12.12
N ASN A 13 28.55 -15.95 -12.34
CA ASN A 13 27.26 -15.38 -11.92
C ASN A 13 26.90 -15.75 -10.46
N LEU A 14 27.60 -16.72 -9.87
CA LEU A 14 27.29 -17.28 -8.54
C LEU A 14 27.80 -16.40 -7.38
N GLY A 15 28.92 -15.71 -7.58
CA GLY A 15 29.48 -14.76 -6.60
C GLY A 15 28.52 -13.62 -6.25
N PRO A 16 27.97 -12.90 -7.25
CA PRO A 16 26.96 -11.87 -7.03
C PRO A 16 25.68 -12.40 -6.35
N ILE A 17 25.24 -13.62 -6.67
CA ILE A 17 24.06 -14.24 -6.03
C ILE A 17 24.33 -14.52 -4.55
N ALA A 18 25.47 -15.12 -4.22
CA ALA A 18 25.87 -15.37 -2.84
C ALA A 18 25.97 -14.08 -2.02
N GLN A 19 26.54 -13.02 -2.61
CA GLN A 19 26.62 -11.71 -1.99
C GLN A 19 25.24 -11.07 -1.77
N THR A 20 24.30 -11.26 -2.71
CA THR A 20 22.91 -10.80 -2.58
C THR A 20 22.17 -11.53 -1.46
N ILE A 21 22.39 -12.85 -1.30
CA ILE A 21 21.84 -13.63 -0.18
C ILE A 21 22.33 -13.08 1.16
N GLU A 22 23.63 -12.84 1.29
CA GLU A 22 24.22 -12.31 2.52
C GLU A 22 23.72 -10.92 2.88
N ARG A 23 23.52 -10.05 1.88
CA ARG A 23 23.06 -8.67 2.10
C ARG A 23 21.55 -8.55 2.35
N HIS A 24 20.74 -9.32 1.63
CA HIS A 24 19.29 -9.06 1.54
C HIS A 24 18.41 -10.12 2.19
N VAL A 25 18.86 -11.37 2.28
CA VAL A 25 18.10 -12.48 2.92
C VAL A 25 18.54 -12.64 4.40
N ARG A 26 19.07 -11.56 5.01
CA ARG A 26 19.72 -11.45 6.35
C ARG A 26 19.62 -12.70 7.23
N SER A 27 20.77 -13.32 7.51
CA SER A 27 21.20 -14.16 8.67
C SER A 27 20.15 -14.98 9.46
N GLY A 28 19.03 -15.36 8.85
CA GLY A 28 18.08 -16.32 9.39
C GLY A 28 18.36 -17.72 8.83
N PRO A 29 17.68 -18.75 9.34
CA PRO A 29 17.87 -20.11 8.88
C PRO A 29 17.51 -20.31 7.39
N ALA A 30 16.62 -19.49 6.82
CA ALA A 30 16.34 -19.48 5.37
C ALA A 30 17.52 -18.96 4.53
N GLY A 31 18.19 -17.89 4.97
CA GLY A 31 19.38 -17.36 4.28
C GLY A 31 20.55 -18.34 4.33
N ALA A 32 20.78 -18.97 5.50
CA ALA A 32 21.78 -20.02 5.65
C ALA A 32 21.48 -21.24 4.76
N PHE A 33 20.21 -21.62 4.65
CA PHE A 33 19.77 -22.68 3.76
C PHE A 33 20.07 -22.38 2.29
N LEU A 34 19.66 -21.20 1.79
CA LEU A 34 19.87 -20.82 0.40
C LEU A 34 21.37 -20.68 0.07
N LYS A 35 22.17 -20.17 1.02
CA LYS A 35 23.63 -20.11 0.90
C LYS A 35 24.24 -21.52 0.77
N GLY A 36 23.86 -22.45 1.64
CA GLY A 36 24.35 -23.82 1.60
C GLY A 36 23.96 -24.54 0.31
N LEU A 37 22.75 -24.28 -0.18
CA LEU A 37 22.26 -24.87 -1.43
C LEU A 37 23.07 -24.35 -2.62
N LEU A 38 23.37 -23.05 -2.65
CA LEU A 38 24.24 -22.46 -3.67
C LEU A 38 25.67 -23.01 -3.62
N LEU A 39 26.25 -23.15 -2.42
CA LEU A 39 27.59 -23.74 -2.26
C LEU A 39 27.66 -25.17 -2.80
N LEU A 40 26.67 -26.01 -2.49
CA LEU A 40 26.61 -27.37 -3.01
C LEU A 40 26.42 -27.41 -4.53
N THR A 41 25.61 -26.50 -5.05
CA THR A 41 25.42 -26.38 -6.50
C THR A 41 26.73 -25.99 -7.19
N VAL A 42 27.57 -25.17 -6.55
CA VAL A 42 28.92 -24.80 -7.03
C VAL A 42 29.90 -25.98 -6.96
N GLU A 43 29.92 -26.71 -5.84
CA GLU A 43 30.93 -27.74 -5.58
C GLU A 43 30.64 -29.09 -6.25
N SER A 44 29.36 -29.48 -6.30
CA SER A 44 28.93 -30.82 -6.72
C SER A 44 28.10 -30.81 -8.01
N GLY A 45 27.83 -29.62 -8.58
CA GLY A 45 27.11 -29.45 -9.82
C GLY A 45 25.60 -29.66 -9.69
N ASP A 46 25.00 -30.23 -10.73
CA ASP A 46 23.55 -30.37 -10.84
C ASP A 46 23.02 -31.57 -10.04
N GLY A 47 22.28 -31.31 -8.96
CA GLY A 47 21.84 -32.37 -8.08
C GLY A 47 20.69 -32.00 -7.16
N TRP A 48 20.01 -33.03 -6.66
CA TRP A 48 19.03 -32.92 -5.58
C TRP A 48 19.75 -33.02 -4.25
N TYR A 49 19.65 -31.98 -3.42
CA TYR A 49 20.35 -31.90 -2.15
C TYR A 49 19.39 -32.02 -0.97
N THR A 50 19.75 -32.88 -0.02
CA THR A 50 19.00 -33.00 1.24
C THR A 50 19.37 -31.87 2.19
N ARG A 51 18.46 -31.54 3.11
CA ARG A 51 18.72 -30.50 4.13
C ARG A 51 19.98 -30.75 4.95
N LYS A 52 20.33 -32.01 5.22
CA LYS A 52 21.55 -32.37 5.96
C LYS A 52 22.82 -32.01 5.17
N GLN A 53 22.83 -32.26 3.86
CA GLN A 53 23.93 -31.86 3.00
C GLN A 53 24.02 -30.33 2.95
N ILE A 54 22.90 -29.64 2.76
CA ILE A 54 22.81 -28.18 2.69
C ILE A 54 23.31 -27.53 3.99
N GLY A 55 22.91 -28.06 5.14
CA GLY A 55 23.38 -27.60 6.44
C GLY A 55 24.86 -27.88 6.69
N GLY A 56 25.36 -29.04 6.25
CA GLY A 56 26.78 -29.36 6.30
C GLY A 56 27.65 -28.37 5.54
N ALA A 57 27.20 -27.91 4.36
CA ALA A 57 27.90 -26.90 3.55
C ALA A 57 28.04 -25.53 4.25
N VAL A 58 27.20 -25.24 5.24
CA VAL A 58 27.28 -24.01 6.06
C VAL A 58 27.74 -24.28 7.50
N GLY A 59 28.29 -25.46 7.77
CA GLY A 59 28.89 -25.82 9.07
C GLY A 59 27.88 -26.14 10.18
N LEU A 60 26.66 -26.53 9.84
CA LEU A 60 25.64 -26.92 10.82
C LEU A 60 25.67 -28.41 11.14
N GLU A 61 25.36 -28.75 12.39
CA GLU A 61 25.21 -30.14 12.83
C GLU A 61 24.02 -30.83 12.12
N PRO A 62 24.16 -32.09 11.67
CA PRO A 62 23.12 -32.79 10.90
C PRO A 62 21.76 -32.90 11.61
N GLU A 63 21.76 -32.94 12.93
CA GLU A 63 20.56 -33.06 13.78
C GLU A 63 19.71 -31.77 13.77
N ARG A 64 20.36 -30.62 13.58
CA ARG A 64 19.68 -29.31 13.51
C ARG A 64 19.08 -29.01 12.15
N CYS A 65 19.37 -29.82 11.12
CA CYS A 65 19.05 -29.54 9.72
C CYS A 65 17.67 -30.06 9.28
N THR A 66 16.76 -30.38 10.20
CA THR A 66 15.42 -30.90 9.86
C THR A 66 14.42 -29.76 9.60
N ALA A 67 13.35 -30.03 8.85
CA ALA A 67 12.34 -29.00 8.50
C ALA A 67 11.59 -28.41 9.70
N ASN A 68 11.49 -29.15 10.79
CA ASN A 68 10.79 -28.74 12.00
C ASN A 68 11.68 -27.93 12.96
N VAL A 69 12.99 -27.94 12.74
CA VAL A 69 13.99 -27.32 13.64
C VAL A 69 14.73 -26.18 12.96
N TRP A 70 15.06 -26.32 11.67
CA TRP A 70 15.88 -25.34 10.95
C TRP A 70 15.04 -24.24 10.32
N VAL A 71 14.27 -24.58 9.28
CA VAL A 71 13.43 -23.64 8.52
C VAL A 71 12.25 -24.40 7.93
N SER A 72 11.03 -23.93 8.14
CA SER A 72 9.84 -24.58 7.55
C SER A 72 9.82 -24.40 6.03
N ASN A 73 9.24 -25.35 5.30
CA ASN A 73 9.11 -25.23 3.84
C ASN A 73 8.36 -23.94 3.45
N LYS A 74 7.26 -23.65 4.14
CA LYS A 74 6.46 -22.44 3.89
C LYS A 74 7.32 -21.18 3.98
N LEU A 75 8.06 -21.01 5.08
CA LEU A 75 8.91 -19.83 5.29
C LEU A 75 10.06 -19.78 4.29
N LEU A 76 10.66 -20.93 3.95
CA LEU A 76 11.75 -21.01 2.97
C LEU A 76 11.30 -20.54 1.59
N PHE A 77 10.19 -21.08 1.07
CA PHE A 77 9.67 -20.70 -0.24
C PHE A 77 9.19 -19.25 -0.26
N GLU A 78 8.51 -18.79 0.81
CA GLU A 78 8.09 -17.40 0.93
C GLU A 78 9.29 -16.43 0.89
N GLN A 79 10.36 -16.72 1.63
CA GLN A 79 11.58 -15.92 1.60
C GLN A 79 12.30 -15.97 0.25
N PHE A 80 12.35 -17.15 -0.38
CA PHE A 80 12.94 -17.28 -1.72
C PHE A 80 12.17 -16.45 -2.75
N GLU A 81 10.85 -16.55 -2.79
CA GLU A 81 10.00 -15.83 -3.75
C GLU A 81 10.07 -14.30 -3.57
N ILE A 82 10.10 -13.81 -2.33
CA ILE A 82 10.27 -12.38 -2.03
C ILE A 82 11.58 -11.83 -2.61
N HIS A 83 12.64 -12.66 -2.63
CA HIS A 83 13.98 -12.25 -3.05
C HIS A 83 14.37 -12.74 -4.45
N ARG A 84 13.54 -13.55 -5.10
CA ARG A 84 13.81 -14.24 -6.37
C ARG A 84 14.33 -13.30 -7.45
N ASN A 85 13.67 -12.15 -7.64
CA ASN A 85 14.07 -11.18 -8.66
C ASN A 85 15.48 -10.62 -8.41
N ARG A 86 15.79 -10.27 -7.16
CA ARG A 86 17.12 -9.75 -6.80
C ARG A 86 18.20 -10.81 -6.92
N LEU A 87 17.89 -12.04 -6.53
CA LEU A 87 18.81 -13.17 -6.72
C LEU A 87 19.05 -13.42 -8.21
N SER A 88 18.06 -13.18 -9.06
CA SER A 88 18.14 -13.39 -10.51
C SER A 88 18.77 -12.22 -11.28
N GLU A 89 18.93 -11.03 -10.68
CA GLU A 89 19.58 -9.87 -11.31
C GLU A 89 20.98 -10.21 -11.85
N ALA A 90 21.72 -11.06 -11.13
CA ALA A 90 23.05 -11.53 -11.51
C ALA A 90 23.07 -12.41 -12.78
N LEU A 91 21.91 -12.94 -13.19
CA LEU A 91 21.79 -13.81 -14.35
C LEU A 91 21.55 -13.06 -15.66
N GLY A 92 21.25 -11.75 -15.61
CA GLY A 92 21.12 -10.94 -16.82
C GLY A 92 19.91 -11.27 -17.70
N GLY A 93 18.83 -11.82 -17.13
CA GLY A 93 17.58 -12.10 -17.85
C GLY A 93 16.78 -13.29 -17.32
N PRO A 94 17.39 -14.48 -17.16
CA PRO A 94 16.73 -15.67 -16.64
C PRO A 94 16.39 -15.58 -15.14
N LEU A 95 15.37 -16.32 -14.69
CA LEU A 95 14.98 -16.37 -13.27
C LEU A 95 15.48 -17.62 -12.55
N LEU A 96 15.92 -17.46 -11.31
CA LEU A 96 16.15 -18.57 -10.39
C LEU A 96 14.83 -19.14 -9.87
N ALA A 97 14.75 -20.46 -9.78
CA ALA A 97 13.65 -21.18 -9.16
C ALA A 97 14.19 -22.14 -8.11
N LEU A 98 13.45 -22.26 -7.00
CA LEU A 98 13.69 -23.26 -5.97
C LEU A 98 12.67 -24.39 -6.16
N ARG A 99 13.13 -25.63 -6.28
CA ARG A 99 12.27 -26.81 -6.43
C ARG A 99 12.52 -27.80 -5.30
N HIS A 100 11.49 -28.57 -4.97
CA HIS A 100 11.61 -29.80 -4.20
C HIS A 100 11.21 -31.00 -5.08
N ARG A 101 11.72 -32.20 -4.77
CA ARG A 101 11.50 -33.36 -5.64
C ARG A 101 10.08 -33.92 -5.46
N ASP A 102 9.39 -34.15 -6.57
CA ASP A 102 8.09 -34.83 -6.55
C ASP A 102 8.26 -36.24 -5.96
N GLY A 103 7.53 -36.51 -4.86
CA GLY A 103 7.62 -37.76 -4.10
C GLY A 103 8.63 -37.77 -2.95
N ASN A 104 9.55 -36.79 -2.86
CA ASN A 104 10.45 -36.63 -1.69
C ASN A 104 10.61 -35.14 -1.31
N PRO A 105 9.79 -34.60 -0.38
CA PRO A 105 9.76 -33.18 -0.02
C PRO A 105 10.99 -32.70 0.79
N HIS A 106 12.02 -33.53 0.91
CA HIS A 106 13.25 -33.26 1.66
C HIS A 106 14.49 -33.04 0.78
N GLU A 107 14.33 -33.14 -0.54
CA GLU A 107 15.35 -32.88 -1.55
C GLU A 107 15.05 -31.56 -2.27
N TYR A 108 16.06 -30.71 -2.43
CA TYR A 108 15.94 -29.36 -2.99
C TYR A 108 16.95 -29.13 -4.11
N ARG A 109 16.58 -28.34 -5.10
CA ARG A 109 17.43 -27.93 -6.21
C ARG A 109 17.12 -26.49 -6.60
N MET A 110 18.15 -25.78 -7.06
CA MET A 110 18.01 -24.46 -7.65
C MET A 110 18.15 -24.58 -9.17
N GLU A 111 17.21 -24.02 -9.92
CA GLU A 111 17.14 -24.13 -11.38
C GLU A 111 17.05 -22.73 -11.99
N VAL A 112 17.43 -22.59 -13.26
CA VAL A 112 17.21 -21.37 -14.04
C VAL A 112 16.11 -21.59 -15.06
N ILE A 113 15.16 -20.66 -15.10
CA ILE A 113 14.05 -20.65 -16.03
C ILE A 113 14.35 -19.60 -17.10
N GLU A 114 14.38 -20.02 -18.37
CA GLU A 114 14.57 -19.16 -19.58
C GLU A 114 13.32 -18.30 -19.91
N GLU A 115 12.52 -17.95 -18.91
CA GLU A 115 11.46 -16.97 -19.11
C GLU A 115 12.09 -15.58 -19.00
N ALA A 116 12.10 -14.83 -20.11
CA ALA A 116 12.67 -13.49 -20.14
C ALA A 116 11.95 -12.59 -19.13
N SER A 117 12.72 -11.87 -18.31
CA SER A 117 12.26 -10.84 -17.38
C SER A 117 11.27 -9.83 -17.99
N GLU A 118 11.23 -9.67 -19.31
CA GLU A 118 10.30 -8.78 -20.04
C GLU A 118 8.93 -9.41 -20.35
N THR A 119 8.82 -10.74 -20.40
CA THR A 119 7.58 -11.48 -20.70
C THR A 119 6.83 -11.94 -19.47
N ILE A 120 7.43 -11.84 -18.29
CA ILE A 120 6.72 -12.00 -17.03
C ILE A 120 6.18 -10.61 -16.70
N PRO A 121 4.86 -10.35 -16.84
CA PRO A 121 4.31 -9.10 -16.31
C PRO A 121 4.75 -9.05 -14.86
N PHE A 122 5.34 -7.94 -14.43
CA PHE A 122 5.72 -7.72 -13.04
C PHE A 122 4.46 -7.82 -12.16
N LEU A 123 4.18 -9.06 -11.78
CA LEU A 123 3.24 -9.54 -10.82
C LEU A 123 4.17 -10.38 -9.96
N LEU A 124 4.71 -9.78 -8.90
CA LEU A 124 4.92 -10.68 -7.79
C LEU A 124 3.51 -11.18 -7.47
N GLU A 125 3.29 -12.47 -7.62
CA GLU A 125 2.18 -13.18 -6.96
C GLU A 125 2.27 -13.07 -5.41
N GLY A 126 3.13 -12.18 -4.88
CA GLY A 126 3.22 -11.70 -3.50
C GLY A 126 3.67 -10.23 -3.29
N SER A 127 3.69 -9.32 -4.28
CA SER A 127 3.94 -7.85 -4.06
C SER A 127 2.68 -7.08 -3.80
N VAL A 128 1.57 -7.76 -3.97
CA VAL A 128 0.27 -7.21 -3.73
C VAL A 128 0.17 -6.99 -2.22
N LEU A 129 0.34 -5.73 -1.82
CA LEU A 129 0.13 -5.31 -0.46
C LEU A 129 -1.34 -5.51 -0.15
N ARG A 130 -1.64 -6.52 0.66
CA ARG A 130 -3.00 -6.81 1.08
C ARG A 130 -3.37 -5.98 2.29
N TYR A 131 -4.28 -5.03 2.07
CA TYR A 131 -4.90 -4.26 3.12
C TYR A 131 -5.94 -5.11 3.85
N ARG A 132 -5.94 -4.98 5.16
CA ARG A 132 -6.99 -5.52 6.03
C ARG A 132 -7.66 -4.38 6.78
N LEU A 133 -8.89 -4.64 7.22
CA LEU A 133 -9.54 -3.76 8.17
C LEU A 133 -8.79 -3.85 9.51
N SER A 134 -8.52 -2.69 10.10
CA SER A 134 -7.95 -2.60 11.44
C SER A 134 -8.97 -3.03 12.47
N ASP A 135 -8.50 -3.75 13.49
CA ASP A 135 -9.30 -4.17 14.64
C ASP A 135 -9.65 -2.98 15.56
N GLU A 136 -8.89 -1.87 15.45
CA GLU A 136 -9.16 -0.64 16.18
C GLU A 136 -10.33 0.12 15.55
N ALA A 137 -11.43 0.24 16.29
CA ALA A 137 -12.58 1.01 15.85
C ALA A 137 -12.21 2.51 15.72
N PRO A 138 -12.35 3.13 14.54
CA PRO A 138 -12.09 4.55 14.37
C PRO A 138 -13.11 5.37 15.16
N GLN A 139 -12.63 6.37 15.90
CA GLN A 139 -13.46 7.29 16.66
C GLN A 139 -13.39 8.69 16.07
N LEU A 140 -14.56 9.28 15.82
CA LEU A 140 -14.65 10.67 15.40
C LEU A 140 -14.46 11.61 16.59
N SER A 141 -13.73 12.70 16.37
CA SER A 141 -13.64 13.82 17.31
C SER A 141 -15.00 14.53 17.43
N ILE A 142 -15.12 15.47 18.36
CA ILE A 142 -16.32 16.33 18.45
C ILE A 142 -16.54 17.08 17.12
N PHE A 143 -15.45 17.56 16.51
CA PHE A 143 -15.49 18.24 15.22
C PHE A 143 -15.89 17.27 14.10
N GLY A 144 -15.30 16.07 14.05
CA GLY A 144 -15.64 15.05 13.07
C GLY A 144 -17.09 14.58 13.18
N LYS A 145 -17.65 14.50 14.40
CA LYS A 145 -19.08 14.20 14.62
C LYS A 145 -20.00 15.29 14.10
N ALA A 146 -19.63 16.56 14.25
CA ALA A 146 -20.41 17.67 13.68
C ALA A 146 -20.32 17.70 12.15
N LEU A 147 -19.17 17.31 11.61
CA LEU A 147 -18.86 17.39 10.19
C LEU A 147 -19.35 16.16 9.39
N HIS A 148 -19.43 15.00 10.04
CA HIS A 148 -19.91 13.73 9.51
C HIS A 148 -20.93 13.08 10.46
N PRO A 149 -22.05 13.76 10.75
CA PRO A 149 -23.01 13.29 11.74
C PRO A 149 -23.77 12.07 11.21
N GLY A 150 -24.09 11.13 12.10
CA GLY A 150 -24.83 9.91 11.72
C GLY A 150 -24.05 8.93 10.86
N VAL A 151 -22.71 8.95 10.93
CA VAL A 151 -21.83 7.92 10.36
C VAL A 151 -21.19 7.13 11.50
N GLY A 152 -21.06 5.81 11.34
CA GLY A 152 -20.36 4.95 12.27
C GLY A 152 -19.55 3.86 11.55
N THR A 153 -19.05 2.89 12.32
CA THR A 153 -18.28 1.74 11.82
C THR A 153 -19.16 0.66 11.19
N SER A 154 -20.47 0.69 11.42
CA SER A 154 -21.42 -0.26 10.86
C SER A 154 -22.57 0.44 10.14
N ARG A 155 -23.18 -0.27 9.18
CA ARG A 155 -24.30 0.21 8.37
C ARG A 155 -25.50 0.65 9.20
N ALA A 156 -25.75 -0.02 10.33
CA ALA A 156 -26.86 0.27 11.23
C ALA A 156 -26.80 1.67 11.87
N HIS A 157 -25.61 2.26 11.96
CA HIS A 157 -25.43 3.61 12.50
C HIS A 157 -25.68 4.71 11.47
N TYR A 158 -25.76 4.36 10.17
CA TYR A 158 -25.88 5.34 9.11
C TYR A 158 -27.28 5.99 9.11
N ARG A 159 -27.32 7.32 9.26
CA ARG A 159 -28.55 8.12 9.18
C ARG A 159 -28.42 9.15 8.06
N LYS A 160 -28.98 8.84 6.89
CA LYS A 160 -28.88 9.65 5.66
C LYS A 160 -29.20 11.14 5.86
N TRP A 161 -30.32 11.44 6.51
CA TRP A 161 -30.75 12.83 6.75
C TRP A 161 -29.83 13.57 7.71
N LEU A 162 -29.34 12.87 8.73
CA LEU A 162 -28.39 13.43 9.68
C LEU A 162 -27.07 13.76 8.95
N PHE A 163 -26.55 12.85 8.14
CA PHE A 163 -25.34 13.05 7.33
C PHE A 163 -25.40 14.26 6.37
N LEU A 164 -26.59 14.57 5.84
CA LEU A 164 -26.78 15.71 4.94
C LEU A 164 -26.95 17.05 5.68
N THR A 165 -27.06 17.07 7.02
CA THR A 165 -27.18 18.33 7.78
C THR A 165 -26.05 19.34 7.52
N PRO A 166 -24.75 18.99 7.46
CA PRO A 166 -23.70 19.95 7.11
C PRO A 166 -23.86 20.52 5.69
N PHE A 167 -24.43 19.76 4.75
CA PHE A 167 -24.72 20.26 3.39
C PHE A 167 -25.77 21.36 3.45
N PHE A 168 -26.90 21.07 4.09
CA PHE A 168 -27.99 22.04 4.23
C PHE A 168 -27.58 23.25 5.07
N ALA A 169 -26.83 23.05 6.16
CA ALA A 169 -26.29 24.15 6.96
C ALA A 169 -25.37 25.06 6.13
N GLN A 170 -24.52 24.48 5.28
CA GLN A 170 -23.64 25.22 4.38
C GLN A 170 -24.45 25.97 3.30
N LEU A 171 -25.53 25.38 2.77
CA LEU A 171 -26.44 26.06 1.85
C LEU A 171 -27.21 27.21 2.51
N ILE A 172 -27.66 27.04 3.76
CA ILE A 172 -28.32 28.10 4.52
C ILE A 172 -27.34 29.24 4.79
N LEU A 173 -26.12 28.94 5.22
CA LEU A 173 -25.08 29.93 5.44
C LEU A 173 -24.72 30.66 4.13
N ALA A 174 -24.63 29.93 3.02
CA ALA A 174 -24.43 30.50 1.69
C ALA A 174 -25.60 31.40 1.27
N GLY A 175 -26.84 30.99 1.53
CA GLY A 175 -28.04 31.78 1.26
C GLY A 175 -28.08 33.05 2.09
N LEU A 176 -27.81 32.97 3.39
CA LEU A 176 -27.75 34.11 4.30
C LEU A 176 -26.64 35.09 3.87
N ALA A 177 -25.47 34.56 3.52
CA ALA A 177 -24.39 35.32 2.92
C ALA A 177 -24.87 36.07 1.67
N MET A 178 -25.53 35.38 0.73
CA MET A 178 -26.06 36.00 -0.49
C MET A 178 -27.11 37.08 -0.21
N VAL A 179 -27.97 36.90 0.79
CA VAL A 179 -28.93 37.93 1.21
C VAL A 179 -28.22 39.15 1.79
N LEU A 180 -27.25 38.95 2.68
CA LEU A 180 -26.45 40.05 3.22
C LEU A 180 -25.67 40.79 2.11
N LEU A 181 -25.15 40.06 1.13
CA LEU A 181 -24.50 40.64 -0.06
C LEU A 181 -25.50 41.44 -0.91
N ALA A 182 -26.71 40.95 -1.12
CA ALA A 182 -27.75 41.67 -1.85
C ALA A 182 -28.19 42.94 -1.12
N LEU A 183 -28.33 42.88 0.22
CA LEU A 183 -28.66 44.05 1.04
C LEU A 183 -27.55 45.10 1.02
N THR A 184 -26.28 44.69 1.10
CA THR A 184 -25.14 45.63 1.01
C THR A 184 -25.03 46.25 -0.38
N ALA A 185 -25.32 45.50 -1.45
CA ALA A 185 -25.39 46.04 -2.80
C ALA A 185 -26.59 46.99 -3.02
N PHE A 186 -27.74 46.72 -2.38
CA PHE A 186 -28.97 47.49 -2.54
C PHE A 186 -29.01 48.77 -1.68
N ALA A 187 -28.44 48.73 -0.47
CA ALA A 187 -28.43 49.88 0.45
C ALA A 187 -27.91 51.20 -0.17
N PRO A 188 -26.80 51.23 -0.92
CA PRO A 188 -26.31 52.45 -1.59
C PRO A 188 -27.19 52.96 -2.73
N LEU A 189 -27.97 52.09 -3.39
CA LEU A 189 -28.98 52.51 -4.35
C LEU A 189 -30.08 53.32 -3.65
N VAL A 190 -30.49 52.87 -2.45
CA VAL A 190 -31.51 53.55 -1.62
C VAL A 190 -30.96 54.80 -0.95
N LEU A 191 -29.74 54.73 -0.41
CA LEU A 191 -29.09 55.80 0.34
C LEU A 191 -28.32 56.78 -0.54
N ARG A 192 -28.28 56.55 -1.86
CA ARG A 192 -27.54 57.33 -2.88
C ARG A 192 -26.05 57.51 -2.55
N VAL A 193 -25.44 56.49 -1.94
CA VAL A 193 -24.01 56.46 -1.63
C VAL A 193 -23.27 55.78 -2.78
N PRO A 194 -22.13 56.30 -3.28
CA PRO A 194 -21.40 55.66 -4.37
C PRO A 194 -20.81 54.30 -3.93
N PHE A 195 -20.98 53.29 -4.78
CA PHE A 195 -20.37 51.97 -4.57
C PHE A 195 -18.90 51.98 -4.99
N MET A 196 -17.99 51.71 -4.06
CA MET A 196 -16.57 51.55 -4.38
C MET A 196 -16.31 50.16 -4.99
N LEU A 197 -15.32 50.07 -5.88
CA LEU A 197 -14.90 48.80 -6.50
C LEU A 197 -14.53 47.73 -5.47
N SER A 198 -13.96 48.15 -4.33
CA SER A 198 -13.63 47.25 -3.21
C SER A 198 -14.83 46.48 -2.68
N ASN A 199 -16.03 47.07 -2.69
CA ASN A 199 -17.25 46.42 -2.24
C ASN A 199 -17.67 45.30 -3.20
N TYR A 200 -17.60 45.52 -4.52
CA TYR A 200 -17.88 44.48 -5.52
C TYR A 200 -16.88 43.32 -5.43
N LEU A 201 -15.59 43.62 -5.21
CA LEU A 201 -14.56 42.59 -5.05
C LEU A 201 -14.75 41.78 -3.76
N ALA A 202 -15.10 42.44 -2.65
CA ALA A 202 -15.42 41.74 -1.40
C ALA A 202 -16.63 40.82 -1.57
N ILE A 203 -17.67 41.29 -2.26
CA ILE A 203 -18.89 40.52 -2.52
C ILE A 203 -18.61 39.31 -3.42
N GLY A 204 -17.96 39.55 -4.56
CA GLY A 204 -17.62 38.49 -5.53
C GLY A 204 -16.62 37.49 -4.95
N GLY A 205 -15.62 37.97 -4.22
CA GLY A 205 -14.63 37.12 -3.55
C GLY A 205 -15.25 36.22 -2.50
N PHE A 206 -16.13 36.77 -1.65
CA PHE A 206 -16.82 35.97 -0.63
C PHE A 206 -17.77 34.94 -1.25
N GLY A 207 -18.55 35.33 -2.27
CA GLY A 207 -19.42 34.40 -3.01
C GLY A 207 -18.63 33.26 -3.67
N ALA A 208 -17.50 33.59 -4.31
CA ALA A 208 -16.60 32.60 -4.91
C ALA A 208 -16.02 31.64 -3.86
N LEU A 209 -15.63 32.14 -2.68
CA LEU A 209 -15.12 31.31 -1.58
C LEU A 209 -16.18 30.32 -1.06
N VAL A 210 -17.43 30.77 -0.92
CA VAL A 210 -18.54 29.91 -0.47
C VAL A 210 -18.82 28.81 -1.49
N ILE A 211 -18.92 29.15 -2.78
CA ILE A 211 -19.14 28.19 -3.86
C ILE A 211 -17.97 27.20 -3.95
N ALA A 212 -16.73 27.69 -3.88
CA ALA A 212 -15.54 26.86 -3.88
C ALA A 212 -15.51 25.91 -2.67
N GLY A 213 -15.92 26.37 -1.48
CA GLY A 213 -16.03 25.55 -0.27
C GLY A 213 -17.06 24.43 -0.39
N ILE A 214 -18.22 24.70 -1.01
CA ILE A 214 -19.24 23.67 -1.27
C ILE A 214 -18.70 22.65 -2.27
N TRP A 215 -18.10 23.11 -3.38
CA TRP A 215 -17.57 22.23 -4.42
C TRP A 215 -16.42 21.35 -3.90
N THR A 216 -15.43 21.95 -3.25
CA THR A 216 -14.25 21.22 -2.77
C THR A 216 -14.60 20.15 -1.74
N ARG A 217 -15.58 20.42 -0.87
CA ARG A 217 -16.00 19.46 0.15
C ARG A 217 -16.92 18.39 -0.42
N TRP A 218 -18.02 18.78 -1.06
CA TRP A 218 -19.07 17.86 -1.48
C TRP A 218 -18.79 17.22 -2.84
N GLY A 219 -18.23 17.98 -3.79
CA GLY A 219 -17.83 17.45 -5.10
C GLY A 219 -16.81 16.33 -4.96
N ARG A 220 -15.79 16.50 -4.10
CA ARG A 220 -14.81 15.43 -3.83
C ARG A 220 -15.44 14.19 -3.20
N LEU A 221 -16.35 14.37 -2.25
CA LEU A 221 -17.03 13.24 -1.59
C LEU A 221 -17.88 12.42 -2.58
N PHE A 222 -18.58 13.09 -3.51
CA PHE A 222 -19.43 12.41 -4.49
C PHE A 222 -18.64 11.79 -5.65
N ASP A 223 -17.57 12.44 -6.11
CA ASP A 223 -16.71 11.96 -7.19
C ASP A 223 -15.85 10.78 -6.75
N ASP A 224 -15.11 10.95 -5.64
CA ASP A 224 -14.02 10.03 -5.28
C ASP A 224 -14.54 8.79 -4.54
N ARG A 225 -15.83 8.79 -4.11
CA ARG A 225 -16.56 7.70 -3.41
C ARG A 225 -15.93 7.17 -2.11
N VAL A 226 -14.72 7.59 -1.80
CA VAL A 226 -14.00 7.35 -0.56
C VAL A 226 -13.32 8.66 -0.18
N LEU A 227 -13.48 9.08 1.08
CA LEU A 227 -12.89 10.32 1.59
C LEU A 227 -11.96 10.00 2.74
N LEU A 228 -10.68 10.37 2.61
CA LEU A 228 -9.74 10.31 3.73
C LEU A 228 -10.10 11.40 4.74
N LEU A 229 -10.35 10.99 5.98
CA LEU A 229 -10.63 11.92 7.08
C LEU A 229 -9.35 12.65 7.50
N GLY A 230 -9.49 13.94 7.81
CA GLY A 230 -8.37 14.74 8.31
C GLY A 230 -8.10 14.43 9.78
N SER A 231 -6.93 14.86 10.25
CA SER A 231 -6.54 14.75 11.67
C SER A 231 -7.55 15.41 12.61
N ASN A 232 -8.19 16.52 12.19
CA ASN A 232 -9.22 17.20 12.98
C ASN A 232 -10.53 16.42 13.10
N ASP A 233 -10.82 15.50 12.18
CA ASP A 233 -12.05 14.72 12.18
C ASP A 233 -11.97 13.51 13.13
N LEU A 234 -10.76 13.11 13.50
CA LEU A 234 -10.48 11.88 14.24
C LEU A 234 -10.12 12.20 15.69
N ALA A 235 -10.58 11.37 16.63
CA ALA A 235 -10.19 11.46 18.01
C ALA A 235 -8.83 10.76 18.21
N GLY A 236 -7.85 11.50 18.74
CA GLY A 236 -6.48 11.01 18.97
C GLY A 236 -5.57 11.07 17.73
N ALA A 237 -4.33 10.60 17.87
CA ALA A 237 -3.32 10.57 16.81
C ALA A 237 -3.53 9.41 15.80
N THR A 238 -4.79 9.22 15.38
CA THR A 238 -5.14 8.14 14.47
C THR A 238 -5.26 8.67 13.05
N GLU A 239 -4.42 8.16 12.15
CA GLU A 239 -4.43 8.50 10.72
C GLU A 239 -4.90 7.30 9.88
N GLY A 240 -5.23 7.53 8.62
CA GLY A 240 -5.62 6.46 7.68
C GLY A 240 -7.04 5.94 7.83
N VAL A 241 -7.93 6.72 8.45
CA VAL A 241 -9.37 6.45 8.46
C VAL A 241 -10.01 7.06 7.23
N VAL A 242 -10.84 6.27 6.56
CA VAL A 242 -11.61 6.69 5.39
C VAL A 242 -13.11 6.58 5.67
N LEU A 243 -13.85 7.52 5.10
CA LEU A 243 -15.28 7.43 4.92
C LEU A 243 -15.53 6.73 3.60
N ASP A 244 -15.94 5.46 3.65
CA ASP A 244 -16.19 4.65 2.47
C ASP A 244 -17.68 4.53 2.16
N ARG A 245 -18.00 4.58 0.86
CA ARG A 245 -19.34 4.43 0.33
C ARG A 245 -19.59 2.98 -0.05
N GLU A 246 -20.37 2.29 0.76
CA GLU A 246 -20.82 0.92 0.53
C GLU A 246 -22.22 0.91 -0.11
N ARG A 247 -22.48 -0.06 -0.99
CA ARG A 247 -23.82 -0.32 -1.53
C ARG A 247 -24.28 -1.70 -1.06
N ALA A 248 -25.46 -1.77 -0.45
CA ALA A 248 -26.08 -3.02 -0.03
C ALA A 248 -27.59 -2.93 -0.22
N ASN A 249 -28.20 -3.98 -0.80
CA ASN A 249 -29.66 -4.05 -1.02
C ASN A 249 -30.24 -2.79 -1.71
N ASP A 250 -29.55 -2.31 -2.75
CA ASP A 250 -29.87 -1.08 -3.50
C ASP A 250 -29.77 0.25 -2.71
N GLU A 251 -29.50 0.18 -1.41
CA GLU A 251 -29.23 1.35 -0.58
C GLU A 251 -27.73 1.67 -0.52
N THR A 252 -27.42 2.97 -0.40
CA THR A 252 -26.04 3.47 -0.29
C THR A 252 -25.79 3.95 1.13
N PHE A 253 -24.74 3.42 1.75
CA PHE A 253 -24.32 3.70 3.13
C PHE A 253 -22.95 4.37 3.13
N MET A 254 -22.73 5.25 4.11
CA MET A 254 -21.41 5.79 4.41
C MET A 254 -20.91 5.16 5.72
N VAL A 255 -19.73 4.57 5.70
CA VAL A 255 -19.16 3.82 6.83
C VAL A 255 -17.72 4.25 7.09
N LEU A 256 -17.35 4.34 8.35
CA LEU A 256 -15.95 4.59 8.75
C LEU A 256 -15.16 3.29 8.71
N ARG A 257 -14.09 3.28 7.92
CA ARG A 257 -13.17 2.15 7.80
C ARG A 257 -11.74 2.62 8.04
N ARG A 258 -10.91 1.76 8.60
CA ARG A 258 -9.46 1.95 8.69
C ARG A 258 -8.80 0.75 8.03
N TYR A 259 -8.06 1.01 6.95
CA TYR A 259 -7.31 -0.02 6.25
C TYR A 259 -5.84 0.06 6.64
N VAL A 260 -5.26 -1.09 6.97
CA VAL A 260 -3.87 -1.25 7.39
C VAL A 260 -3.24 -2.44 6.68
N ALA A 261 -1.95 -2.37 6.42
CA ALA A 261 -1.19 -3.51 5.90
C ALA A 261 0.21 -3.55 6.52
N PRO A 262 0.83 -4.72 6.72
CA PRO A 262 2.23 -4.77 7.14
C PRO A 262 3.13 -4.27 6.01
N CYS A 263 4.12 -3.42 6.30
CA CYS A 263 5.04 -2.94 5.29
C CYS A 263 6.01 -4.07 4.88
N PRO A 264 6.07 -4.48 3.60
CA PRO A 264 6.96 -5.55 3.15
C PRO A 264 8.45 -5.18 3.25
N ILE A 265 8.77 -3.87 3.32
CA ILE A 265 10.15 -3.39 3.38
C ILE A 265 10.63 -3.24 4.83
N CYS A 266 9.81 -2.63 5.71
CA CYS A 266 10.18 -2.40 7.11
C CYS A 266 9.93 -3.63 8.01
N GLN A 267 8.99 -4.50 7.64
CA GLN A 267 8.51 -5.67 8.41
C GLN A 267 7.84 -5.35 9.76
N THR A 268 8.31 -4.35 10.50
CA THR A 268 7.79 -3.92 11.80
C THR A 268 6.76 -2.80 11.69
N ALA A 269 6.87 -1.94 10.68
CA ALA A 269 6.00 -0.80 10.49
C ALA A 269 4.72 -1.15 9.72
N THR A 270 3.65 -0.42 10.03
CA THR A 270 2.35 -0.56 9.35
C THR A 270 2.22 0.50 8.25
N VAL A 271 1.61 0.10 7.14
CA VAL A 271 1.16 0.97 6.06
C VAL A 271 -0.25 1.46 6.37
N ARG A 272 -0.43 2.77 6.45
CA ARG A 272 -1.73 3.44 6.64
C ARG A 272 -2.11 4.22 5.39
N LEU A 273 -3.41 4.41 5.20
CA LEU A 273 -3.90 5.26 4.11
C LEU A 273 -3.55 6.72 4.36
N ALA A 274 -3.12 7.41 3.30
CA ALA A 274 -2.72 8.80 3.32
C ALA A 274 -3.09 9.47 2.00
N ARG A 275 -2.99 10.81 1.96
CA ARG A 275 -3.15 11.55 0.71
C ARG A 275 -1.97 11.24 -0.21
N GLY A 276 -2.26 11.04 -1.49
CA GLY A 276 -1.26 10.85 -2.53
C GLY A 276 -0.48 12.11 -2.90
N GLU A 277 -0.83 13.28 -2.38
CA GLU A 277 -0.20 14.55 -2.73
C GLU A 277 1.28 14.61 -2.26
N PRO A 278 2.20 15.23 -3.05
CA PRO A 278 1.96 15.89 -4.33
C PRO A 278 2.02 14.98 -5.57
N GLU A 279 2.60 13.78 -5.46
CA GLU A 279 2.91 12.89 -6.61
C GLU A 279 1.66 12.26 -7.25
N PHE A 280 0.68 11.88 -6.42
CA PHE A 280 -0.54 11.17 -6.82
C PHE A 280 -1.77 11.99 -6.44
N ARG A 281 -1.96 13.13 -7.12
CA ARG A 281 -3.09 14.04 -6.88
C ARG A 281 -4.43 13.30 -6.94
N ARG A 282 -5.33 13.62 -5.99
CA ARG A 282 -6.67 13.02 -5.81
C ARG A 282 -6.69 11.51 -5.53
N ARG A 283 -5.54 10.81 -5.43
CA ARG A 283 -5.52 9.40 -5.03
C ARG A 283 -5.28 9.24 -3.54
N ILE A 284 -5.91 8.23 -2.95
CA ILE A 284 -5.55 7.71 -1.64
C ILE A 284 -4.48 6.65 -1.87
N VAL A 285 -3.40 6.70 -1.10
CA VAL A 285 -2.26 5.78 -1.20
C VAL A 285 -1.94 5.21 0.18
N GLY A 286 -1.34 4.04 0.25
CA GLY A 286 -0.70 3.58 1.49
C GLY A 286 0.67 4.21 1.67
N ARG A 287 0.94 4.74 2.86
CA ARG A 287 2.29 5.16 3.27
C ARG A 287 2.71 4.40 4.52
N CYS A 288 3.94 3.89 4.52
CA CYS A 288 4.54 3.29 5.71
C CYS A 288 4.71 4.33 6.83
N GLU A 289 4.43 3.97 8.07
CA GLU A 289 4.65 4.86 9.24
C GLU A 289 6.12 5.25 9.44
N GLU A 290 7.04 4.31 9.21
CA GLU A 290 8.48 4.53 9.45
C GLU A 290 9.18 5.25 8.29
N SER A 291 8.70 5.03 7.06
CA SER A 291 9.26 5.68 5.87
C SER A 291 8.15 6.13 4.91
N PRO A 292 7.40 7.19 5.25
CA PRO A 292 6.19 7.60 4.52
C PRO A 292 6.47 8.20 3.15
N ARG A 293 7.72 8.60 2.87
CA ARG A 293 8.13 9.18 1.58
C ARG A 293 8.65 8.14 0.61
N GLU A 294 9.30 7.08 1.10
CA GLU A 294 9.93 6.06 0.25
C GLU A 294 9.03 4.84 0.05
N HIS A 295 8.31 4.43 1.10
CA HIS A 295 7.48 3.22 1.07
C HIS A 295 6.02 3.62 0.83
N VAL A 296 5.72 3.90 -0.44
CA VAL A 296 4.40 4.30 -0.92
C VAL A 296 3.80 3.18 -1.76
N TYR A 297 2.52 2.87 -1.54
CA TYR A 297 1.78 1.81 -2.21
C TYR A 297 0.44 2.35 -2.73
N SER A 298 -0.06 1.81 -3.84
CA SER A 298 -1.40 2.09 -4.34
C SER A 298 -2.42 1.42 -3.43
N PHE A 299 -3.67 1.88 -3.51
CA PHE A 299 -4.76 1.32 -2.74
C PHE A 299 -5.97 1.20 -3.65
N ASP A 300 -6.40 -0.04 -3.90
CA ASP A 300 -7.70 -0.33 -4.46
C ASP A 300 -8.65 -0.80 -3.36
N ARG A 301 -9.74 -0.05 -3.16
CA ARG A 301 -10.75 -0.33 -2.15
C ARG A 301 -11.59 -1.58 -2.44
N VAL A 302 -11.66 -2.03 -3.70
CA VAL A 302 -12.49 -3.17 -4.09
C VAL A 302 -11.73 -4.47 -3.84
N THR A 303 -10.49 -4.54 -4.31
CA THR A 303 -9.62 -5.71 -4.13
C THR A 303 -8.94 -5.73 -2.77
N LEU A 304 -8.82 -4.58 -2.09
CA LEU A 304 -7.99 -4.36 -0.89
C LEU A 304 -6.51 -4.67 -1.16
N GLU A 305 -6.09 -4.41 -2.39
CA GLU A 305 -4.77 -4.73 -2.88
C GLU A 305 -4.05 -3.46 -3.35
N GLY A 306 -2.72 -3.49 -3.28
CA GLY A 306 -1.87 -2.34 -3.54
C GLY A 306 -0.51 -2.72 -4.11
N GLU A 307 -0.01 -1.87 -5.00
CA GLU A 307 1.27 -2.03 -5.68
C GLU A 307 2.22 -0.91 -5.27
N PRO A 308 3.54 -1.14 -5.20
CA PRO A 308 4.49 -0.09 -4.87
C PRO A 308 4.44 1.06 -5.88
N LEU A 309 4.35 2.30 -5.38
CA LEU A 309 4.25 3.55 -6.16
C LEU A 309 5.55 4.39 -6.14
N GLY A 310 6.64 3.84 -5.59
CA GLY A 310 7.93 4.52 -5.43
C GLY A 310 8.92 4.24 -6.56
N ARG A 311 9.65 5.27 -6.97
CA ARG A 311 10.76 5.20 -7.93
C ARG A 311 12.05 4.69 -7.26
N ARG A 312 12.10 3.42 -6.87
CA ARG A 312 13.37 2.69 -7.08
C ARG A 312 13.36 2.22 -8.53
N LEU A 313 13.69 3.16 -9.41
CA LEU A 313 14.52 2.79 -10.55
C LEU A 313 15.74 2.13 -9.91
N LEU A 314 15.83 0.81 -10.03
CA LEU A 314 17.12 0.15 -10.10
C LEU A 314 17.81 0.81 -11.30
N ALA A 315 18.54 1.88 -11.02
CA ALA A 315 19.40 2.51 -12.00
C ALA A 315 20.45 1.45 -12.33
N GLY A 316 20.22 0.74 -13.42
CA GLY A 316 21.30 0.14 -14.18
C GLY A 316 22.25 1.26 -14.59
N GLY A 317 23.47 1.15 -14.09
CA GLY A 317 24.67 1.86 -14.49
C GLY A 317 25.82 0.90 -14.37
#